data_AF-A0A7Z6T344-F1
#
_entry.id   AF-A0A7Z6T344-F1
#
_cell.length_a   1.000
_cell.length_b   1.000
_cell.length_c   1.000
_cell.angle_alpha   90.00
_cell.angle_beta   90.00
_cell.angle_gamma   90.00
#
_symmetry.space_group_name_H-M   'P 1'
#
loop_
_entity.id
_entity.type
_entity.pdbx_description
1 polymer ?
#
loop_
_entity_poly.entity_id
_entity_poly.type
_entity_poly.pdbx_seq_one_letter_code
_entity_poly.pdbx_strand_id
1 'polypeptide(L)'
;MVVGGGNSGAQIAADLVYVTDVIWATQRSPRFLADAIDGRALFDHATARRRALDEGRTDTGGVASLGDIVAVPAVREARDAGLLKTQPMFRRLTATGIEWDDGTHAEADAIIWCTGFRPALSHLAPLGLRGSRGHISTLGTRALGEPRLHLLGYGDWTGPASATLIGVGRPAREAAAAIAELLRLA
;
A
#
# COMPACT_ATOMS: atom_id res chain seq x y z
N MET A 1 -9.93 8.68 16.35
CA MET A 1 -10.33 8.23 15.00
C MET A 1 -9.12 7.70 14.24
N VAL A 2 -9.29 6.61 13.50
CA VAL A 2 -8.29 6.05 12.57
C VAL A 2 -8.81 6.18 11.14
N VAL A 3 -8.00 6.68 10.21
CA VAL A 3 -8.40 6.88 8.81
C VAL A 3 -7.52 6.06 7.87
N GLY A 4 -8.11 5.16 7.09
CA GLY A 4 -7.41 4.33 6.09
C GLY A 4 -7.71 2.83 6.23
N GLY A 5 -7.93 2.15 5.10
CA GLY A 5 -8.44 0.77 5.04
C GLY A 5 -7.42 -0.32 4.70
N GLY A 6 -6.12 -0.06 4.86
CA GLY A 6 -5.05 -1.06 4.68
C GLY A 6 -4.55 -1.65 6.00
N ASN A 7 -3.49 -2.46 5.93
CA ASN A 7 -2.88 -3.12 7.10
C ASN A 7 -2.63 -2.18 8.29
N SER A 8 -2.01 -1.01 8.06
CA SER A 8 -1.72 -0.05 9.14
C SER A 8 -2.97 0.45 9.83
N GLY A 9 -4.03 0.79 9.08
CA GLY A 9 -5.29 1.25 9.65
C GLY A 9 -5.98 0.17 10.48
N ALA A 10 -6.00 -1.07 9.98
CA ALA A 10 -6.60 -2.19 10.70
C ALA A 10 -5.84 -2.55 11.99
N GLN A 11 -4.51 -2.60 11.94
CA GLN A 11 -3.67 -2.92 13.12
C GLN A 11 -3.77 -1.82 14.18
N ILE A 12 -3.64 -0.55 13.79
CA ILE A 12 -3.78 0.57 14.73
C ILE A 12 -5.19 0.63 15.32
N ALA A 13 -6.23 0.39 14.52
CA ALA A 13 -7.60 0.31 15.05
C ALA A 13 -7.75 -0.85 16.05
N ALA A 14 -7.20 -2.04 15.73
CA ALA A 14 -7.24 -3.20 16.61
C ALA A 14 -6.50 -2.98 17.95
N ASP A 15 -5.39 -2.25 17.93
CA ASP A 15 -4.66 -1.90 19.16
C ASP A 15 -5.45 -0.92 20.04
N LEU A 16 -6.26 -0.04 19.42
CA LEU A 16 -6.96 1.03 20.13
C LEU A 16 -8.37 0.67 20.62
N VAL A 17 -9.07 -0.26 19.95
CA VAL A 17 -10.48 -0.57 20.28
C VAL A 17 -10.70 -1.14 21.69
N TYR A 18 -9.64 -1.61 22.35
CA TYR A 18 -9.71 -2.13 23.72
C TYR A 18 -9.45 -1.08 24.80
N VAL A 19 -8.97 0.11 24.42
CA VAL A 19 -8.54 1.15 25.37
C VAL A 19 -9.32 2.45 25.24
N THR A 20 -9.97 2.69 24.09
CA THR A 20 -10.75 3.91 23.83
C THR A 20 -11.80 3.68 22.75
N ASP A 21 -12.76 4.61 22.64
CA ASP A 21 -13.69 4.63 21.52
C ASP A 21 -12.95 4.89 20.19
N VAL A 22 -13.25 4.07 19.18
CA VAL A 22 -12.60 4.14 17.86
C VAL A 22 -13.63 4.26 16.75
N ILE A 23 -13.54 5.38 16.02
CA ILE A 23 -14.10 5.51 14.68
C ILE A 23 -13.02 5.07 13.69
N TRP A 24 -13.27 4.00 12.93
CA TRP A 24 -12.40 3.58 11.83
C TRP A 24 -13.01 3.98 10.49
N ALA A 25 -12.52 5.06 9.89
CA ALA A 25 -13.02 5.59 8.63
C ALA A 25 -12.25 5.04 7.42
N THR A 26 -12.96 4.51 6.43
CA THR A 26 -12.33 3.94 5.22
C THR A 26 -13.04 4.37 3.94
N GLN A 27 -12.29 4.46 2.82
CA GLN A 27 -12.86 4.80 1.50
C GLN A 27 -13.69 3.68 0.89
N ARG A 28 -13.30 2.43 1.18
CA ARG A 28 -13.96 1.21 0.73
C ARG A 28 -14.07 0.28 1.93
N SER A 29 -15.06 -0.61 1.91
CA SER A 29 -15.17 -1.65 2.92
C SER A 29 -13.88 -2.47 2.97
N PRO A 30 -13.24 -2.63 4.14
CA PRO A 30 -12.02 -3.41 4.28
C PRO A 30 -12.22 -4.86 3.83
N ARG A 31 -11.21 -5.40 3.15
CA ARG A 31 -11.19 -6.80 2.72
C ARG A 31 -10.07 -7.52 3.44
N PHE A 32 -10.43 -8.42 4.34
CA PHE A 32 -9.47 -9.26 5.05
C PHE A 32 -9.11 -10.46 4.20
N LEU A 33 -7.82 -10.81 4.19
CA LEU A 33 -7.37 -12.10 3.70
C LEU A 33 -7.98 -13.21 4.56
N ALA A 34 -8.21 -14.37 3.95
CA ALA A 34 -8.65 -15.55 4.69
C ALA A 34 -7.63 -15.90 5.78
N ASP A 35 -8.13 -16.21 6.98
CA ASP A 35 -7.31 -16.47 8.15
C ASP A 35 -6.33 -17.65 7.97
N ALA A 36 -6.75 -18.66 7.21
CA ALA A 36 -5.99 -19.85 6.90
C ALA A 36 -5.40 -19.80 5.49
N ILE A 37 -5.02 -18.62 5.00
CA ILE A 37 -4.35 -18.51 3.70
C ILE A 37 -2.98 -19.20 3.78
N ASP A 38 -2.77 -20.20 2.93
CA ASP A 38 -1.49 -20.88 2.87
C ASP A 38 -0.45 -20.03 2.08
N GLY A 39 0.84 -20.28 2.35
CA GLY A 39 1.92 -19.61 1.63
C GLY A 39 1.94 -19.94 0.12
N ARG A 40 1.32 -21.06 -0.28
CA ARG A 40 1.21 -21.48 -1.67
C ARG A 40 0.24 -20.59 -2.44
N ALA A 41 -0.92 -20.27 -1.89
CA ALA A 41 -1.92 -19.38 -2.49
C ALA A 41 -1.37 -17.96 -2.65
N LEU A 42 -0.68 -17.44 -1.63
CA LEU A 42 0.02 -16.16 -1.74
C LEU A 42 1.06 -16.17 -2.87
N PHE A 43 1.84 -17.23 -2.96
CA PHE A 43 2.86 -17.40 -4.01
C PHE A 43 2.23 -17.57 -5.39
N ASP A 44 1.15 -18.34 -5.51
CA ASP A 44 0.44 -18.59 -6.76
C ASP A 44 -0.18 -17.31 -7.30
N HIS A 45 -0.78 -16.47 -6.44
CA HIS A 45 -1.31 -15.16 -6.84
C HIS A 45 -0.20 -14.18 -7.24
N ALA A 46 0.91 -14.16 -6.50
CA ALA A 46 2.07 -13.35 -6.88
C ALA A 46 2.66 -13.81 -8.23
N THR A 47 2.72 -15.12 -8.46
CA THR A 47 3.22 -15.74 -9.70
C THR A 47 2.26 -15.51 -10.87
N ALA A 48 0.95 -15.62 -10.65
CA ALA A 48 -0.07 -15.36 -11.66
C ALA A 48 -0.06 -13.89 -12.10
N ARG A 49 0.03 -12.95 -11.14
CA ARG A 49 0.23 -11.53 -11.46
C ARG A 49 1.48 -11.31 -12.29
N ARG A 50 2.59 -11.97 -11.91
CA ARG A 50 3.84 -11.88 -12.66
C ARG A 50 3.66 -12.33 -14.10
N ARG A 51 3.10 -13.52 -14.33
CA ARG A 51 2.89 -14.07 -15.69
C ARG A 51 2.01 -13.15 -16.53
N ALA A 52 0.94 -12.62 -15.94
CA ALA A 52 0.08 -11.67 -16.63
C ALA A 52 0.84 -10.42 -17.08
N LEU A 53 1.68 -9.82 -16.22
CA LEU A 53 2.48 -8.65 -16.56
C LEU A 53 3.57 -8.95 -17.60
N ASP A 54 4.27 -10.08 -17.47
CA ASP A 54 5.32 -10.49 -18.41
C ASP A 54 4.74 -10.76 -19.82
N GLU A 55 3.49 -11.20 -19.91
CA GLU A 55 2.75 -11.45 -21.16
C GLU A 55 2.00 -10.22 -21.69
N GLY A 56 2.13 -9.05 -21.05
CA GLY A 56 1.42 -7.82 -21.43
C GLY A 56 -0.10 -7.86 -21.22
N ARG A 57 -0.59 -8.80 -20.41
CA ARG A 57 -2.00 -8.91 -20.02
C ARG A 57 -2.31 -7.99 -18.83
N THR A 58 -3.61 -7.78 -18.58
CA THR A 58 -4.10 -6.94 -17.49
C THR A 58 -3.59 -7.42 -16.13
N ASP A 59 -3.17 -6.49 -15.27
CA ASP A 59 -2.74 -6.78 -13.89
C ASP A 59 -3.89 -7.45 -13.11
N THR A 60 -3.63 -8.65 -12.61
CA THR A 60 -4.60 -9.45 -11.85
C THR A 60 -4.78 -8.96 -10.41
N GLY A 61 -4.01 -7.96 -9.96
CA GLY A 61 -4.02 -7.40 -8.61
C GLY A 61 -3.18 -8.19 -7.60
N GLY A 62 -2.67 -9.37 -7.96
CA GLY A 62 -1.79 -10.19 -7.12
C GLY A 62 -2.38 -10.51 -5.75
N VAL A 63 -1.57 -10.46 -4.69
CA VAL A 63 -2.05 -10.77 -3.33
C VAL A 63 -3.15 -9.79 -2.89
N ALA A 64 -3.10 -8.52 -3.31
CA ALA A 64 -4.14 -7.54 -2.99
C ALA A 64 -5.50 -7.88 -3.64
N SER A 65 -5.55 -8.78 -4.63
CA SER A 65 -6.81 -9.27 -5.17
C SER A 65 -7.56 -10.14 -4.15
N LEU A 66 -6.84 -10.82 -3.26
CA LEU A 66 -7.39 -11.72 -2.23
C LEU A 66 -7.91 -10.96 -1.00
N GLY A 67 -7.37 -9.76 -0.75
CA GLY A 67 -7.65 -8.97 0.43
C GLY A 67 -6.55 -7.92 0.64
N ASP A 68 -6.93 -6.79 1.21
CA ASP A 68 -6.03 -5.66 1.43
C ASP A 68 -5.38 -5.71 2.83
N ILE A 69 -5.91 -6.55 3.73
CA ILE A 69 -5.50 -6.65 5.13
C ILE A 69 -5.17 -8.09 5.49
N VAL A 70 -3.96 -8.32 5.99
CA VAL A 70 -3.59 -9.53 6.71
C VAL A 70 -4.18 -9.43 8.12
N ALA A 71 -5.11 -10.33 8.45
CA ALA A 71 -5.65 -10.42 9.78
C ALA A 71 -4.62 -11.10 10.70
N VAL A 72 -3.64 -10.32 11.17
CA VAL A 72 -2.71 -10.75 12.23
C VAL A 72 -3.48 -11.00 13.54
N PRO A 73 -2.91 -11.71 14.54
CA PRO A 73 -3.67 -12.15 15.71
C PRO A 73 -4.53 -11.07 16.39
N ALA A 74 -3.96 -9.89 16.68
CA ALA A 74 -4.71 -8.77 17.28
C ALA A 74 -5.86 -8.27 16.40
N VAL A 75 -5.64 -8.20 15.07
CA VAL A 75 -6.68 -7.79 14.12
C VAL A 75 -7.80 -8.84 14.03
N ARG A 76 -7.46 -10.13 14.07
CA ARG A 76 -8.47 -11.21 14.09
C ARG A 76 -9.30 -11.14 15.35
N GLU A 77 -8.66 -10.99 16.50
CA GLU A 77 -9.36 -10.89 17.79
C GLU A 77 -10.35 -9.71 17.80
N ALA A 78 -9.90 -8.51 17.42
CA ALA A 78 -10.75 -7.32 17.37
C ALA A 78 -11.88 -7.43 16.33
N ARG A 79 -11.61 -8.06 15.18
CA ARG A 79 -12.62 -8.35 14.15
C ARG A 79 -13.67 -9.32 14.66
N ASP A 80 -13.24 -10.44 15.23
CA ASP A 80 -14.11 -11.54 15.66
C ASP A 80 -14.96 -11.14 16.88
N ALA A 81 -14.45 -10.23 17.72
CA ALA A 81 -15.21 -9.54 18.76
C ALA A 81 -16.21 -8.48 18.23
N GLY A 82 -16.21 -8.21 16.92
CA GLY A 82 -17.10 -7.22 16.29
C GLY A 82 -16.73 -5.77 16.59
N LEU A 83 -15.50 -5.50 17.05
CA LEU A 83 -15.03 -4.16 17.44
C LEU A 83 -14.53 -3.35 16.24
N LEU A 84 -14.03 -4.03 15.18
CA LEU A 84 -13.56 -3.37 13.96
C LEU A 84 -14.69 -2.98 13.01
N LYS A 85 -15.56 -2.07 13.46
CA LYS A 85 -16.65 -1.50 12.63
C LYS A 85 -16.14 -0.30 11.85
N THR A 86 -16.39 -0.32 10.54
CA THR A 86 -15.94 0.77 9.65
C THR A 86 -17.04 1.78 9.41
N GLN A 87 -16.66 3.05 9.37
CA GLN A 87 -17.50 4.15 8.91
C GLN A 87 -17.06 4.59 7.51
N PRO A 88 -17.99 5.10 6.68
CA PRO A 88 -17.62 5.74 5.42
C PRO A 88 -16.75 6.97 5.68
N MET A 89 -15.99 7.40 4.68
CA MET A 89 -15.24 8.66 4.76
C MET A 89 -16.18 9.83 5.04
N PHE A 90 -15.84 10.61 6.06
CA PHE A 90 -16.50 11.87 6.38
C PHE A 90 -16.23 12.92 5.29
N ARG A 91 -17.12 13.92 5.21
CA ARG A 91 -17.05 15.02 4.25
C ARG A 91 -16.03 16.07 4.66
N ARG A 92 -16.03 16.45 5.94
CA ARG A 92 -15.17 17.51 6.46
C ARG A 92 -14.82 17.31 7.92
N LEU A 93 -13.72 17.92 8.33
CA LEU A 93 -13.41 18.14 9.74
C LEU A 93 -14.25 19.31 10.28
N THR A 94 -14.55 19.26 11.56
CA THR A 94 -15.11 20.37 12.33
C THR A 94 -14.06 20.83 13.35
N ALA A 95 -14.39 21.82 14.19
CA ALA A 95 -13.49 22.23 15.27
C ALA A 95 -13.24 21.13 16.31
N THR A 96 -14.15 20.16 16.45
CA THR A 96 -14.14 19.12 17.50
C THR A 96 -14.22 17.69 16.96
N GLY A 97 -14.28 17.50 15.63
CA GLY A 97 -14.46 16.17 15.06
C GLY A 97 -14.71 16.16 13.56
N ILE A 98 -15.73 15.41 13.13
CA ILE A 98 -16.04 15.12 11.72
C ILE A 98 -17.53 15.25 11.43
N GLU A 99 -17.87 15.48 10.16
CA GLU A 99 -19.23 15.51 9.65
C GLU A 99 -19.35 14.76 8.32
N TRP A 100 -20.44 13.98 8.16
CA TRP A 100 -20.79 13.27 6.92
C TRP A 100 -21.74 14.08 6.04
N ASP A 101 -21.94 13.63 4.80
CA ASP A 101 -22.78 14.33 3.80
C ASP A 101 -24.26 14.43 4.21
N ASP A 102 -24.74 13.54 5.08
CA ASP A 102 -26.11 13.57 5.62
C ASP A 102 -26.26 14.54 6.81
N GLY A 103 -25.19 15.24 7.19
CA GLY A 103 -25.16 16.17 8.31
C GLY A 103 -25.00 15.49 9.68
N THR A 104 -24.79 14.17 9.75
CA THR A 104 -24.43 13.53 11.02
C THR A 104 -23.01 13.93 11.43
N HIS A 105 -22.74 13.96 12.74
CA HIS A 105 -21.46 14.40 13.31
C HIS A 105 -20.94 13.39 14.32
N ALA A 106 -19.61 13.34 14.47
CA ALA A 106 -18.97 12.64 15.58
C ALA A 106 -17.75 13.43 16.08
N GLU A 107 -17.54 13.44 17.39
CA GLU A 107 -16.36 14.04 18.01
C GLU A 107 -15.12 13.16 17.81
N ALA A 108 -13.95 13.78 17.72
CA ALA A 108 -12.68 13.07 17.63
C ALA A 108 -11.55 13.90 18.26
N ASP A 109 -11.12 13.51 19.46
CA ASP A 109 -10.01 14.16 20.16
C ASP A 109 -8.67 14.00 19.43
N ALA A 110 -8.49 12.87 18.75
CA ALA A 110 -7.31 12.54 17.98
C ALA A 110 -7.65 11.86 16.66
N ILE A 111 -6.86 12.17 15.64
CA ILE A 111 -6.96 11.59 14.30
C ILE A 111 -5.63 10.95 13.90
N ILE A 112 -5.65 9.66 13.60
CA ILE A 112 -4.48 8.92 13.13
C ILE A 112 -4.64 8.63 11.63
N TRP A 113 -3.80 9.26 10.82
CA TRP A 113 -3.81 9.15 9.36
C TRP A 113 -3.02 7.95 8.88
N CYS A 114 -3.72 6.85 8.61
CA CYS A 114 -3.18 5.63 8.00
C CYS A 114 -3.42 5.63 6.48
N THR A 115 -3.26 6.80 5.83
CA THR A 115 -3.62 7.05 4.43
C THR A 115 -2.49 6.75 3.42
N GLY A 116 -1.46 6.03 3.87
CA GLY A 116 -0.33 5.61 3.06
C GLY A 116 0.77 6.67 2.95
N PHE A 117 1.70 6.42 2.03
CA PHE A 117 2.92 7.21 1.89
C PHE A 117 3.18 7.56 0.42
N ARG A 118 4.01 8.59 0.21
CA ARG A 118 4.58 8.94 -1.10
C ARG A 118 6.07 8.59 -1.11
N PRO A 119 6.67 8.29 -2.28
CA PRO A 119 8.09 7.96 -2.35
C PRO A 119 8.96 9.18 -2.00
N ALA A 120 9.99 8.95 -1.18
CA ALA A 120 10.91 9.98 -0.71
C ALA A 120 11.96 10.35 -1.78
N LEU A 121 11.55 11.07 -2.82
CA LEU A 121 12.39 11.37 -3.99
C LEU A 121 12.91 12.82 -4.01
N SER A 122 12.92 13.54 -2.88
CA SER A 122 13.22 14.98 -2.85
C SER A 122 14.63 15.29 -3.36
N HIS A 123 15.58 14.41 -3.05
CA HIS A 123 16.96 14.44 -3.53
C HIS A 123 17.09 14.35 -5.07
N LEU A 124 16.05 13.90 -5.77
CA LEU A 124 16.02 13.82 -7.24
C LEU A 124 15.31 15.00 -7.92
N ALA A 125 14.79 15.96 -7.15
CA ALA A 125 14.05 17.09 -7.70
C ALA A 125 14.82 17.90 -8.77
N PRO A 126 16.15 18.17 -8.63
CA PRO A 126 16.90 18.91 -9.64
C PRO A 126 16.95 18.25 -11.03
N LEU A 127 16.69 16.94 -11.12
CA LEU A 127 16.70 16.21 -12.39
C LEU A 127 15.43 16.44 -13.23
N GLY A 128 14.38 17.05 -12.67
CA GLY A 128 13.14 17.34 -13.41
C GLY A 128 12.36 16.10 -13.87
N LEU A 129 12.63 14.92 -13.29
CA LEU A 129 12.09 13.63 -13.77
C LEU A 129 10.70 13.27 -13.24
N ARG A 130 10.17 14.03 -12.27
CA ARG A 130 8.88 13.70 -11.62
C ARG A 130 7.70 14.04 -12.53
N GLY A 131 6.82 13.07 -12.73
CA GLY A 131 5.52 13.29 -13.38
C GLY A 131 4.47 13.90 -12.45
N SER A 132 3.27 14.12 -12.99
CA SER A 132 2.14 14.79 -12.30
C SER A 132 1.68 14.10 -11.01
N ARG A 133 1.88 12.78 -10.88
CA ARG A 133 1.54 12.01 -9.67
C ARG A 133 2.67 11.92 -8.65
N GLY A 134 3.80 12.58 -8.90
CA GLY A 134 4.98 12.60 -8.03
C GLY A 134 5.90 11.38 -8.18
N HIS A 135 5.57 10.43 -9.04
CA HIS A 135 6.45 9.31 -9.43
C HIS A 135 7.36 9.71 -10.59
N ILE A 136 8.49 9.02 -10.72
CA ILE A 136 9.35 9.06 -11.90
C ILE A 136 8.92 7.90 -12.81
N SER A 137 8.70 8.14 -14.10
CA SER A 137 8.30 7.06 -15.02
C SER A 137 9.44 6.06 -15.18
N THR A 138 9.14 4.77 -15.05
CA THR A 138 10.13 3.69 -15.09
C THR A 138 9.76 2.58 -16.07
N LEU A 139 10.78 1.92 -16.61
CA LEU A 139 10.69 0.57 -17.18
C LEU A 139 11.38 -0.39 -16.21
N GLY A 140 10.60 -1.21 -15.51
CA GLY A 140 11.09 -1.93 -14.34
C GLY A 140 11.57 -0.94 -13.27
N THR A 141 12.84 -1.03 -12.90
CA THR A 141 13.47 -0.09 -11.96
C THR A 141 14.10 1.12 -12.65
N ARG A 142 14.38 1.07 -13.96
CA ARG A 142 15.13 2.11 -14.66
C ARG A 142 14.24 3.30 -14.98
N ALA A 143 14.68 4.52 -14.65
CA ALA A 143 13.98 5.74 -15.03
C ALA A 143 14.03 5.95 -16.56
N LEU A 144 12.90 6.33 -17.15
CA LEU A 144 12.81 6.58 -18.59
C LEU A 144 13.56 7.85 -19.02
N GLY A 145 13.52 8.90 -18.19
CA GLY A 145 14.15 10.19 -18.49
C GLY A 145 15.63 10.28 -18.08
N GLU A 146 16.17 9.27 -17.41
CA GLU A 146 17.59 9.20 -17.03
C GLU A 146 18.01 7.72 -16.94
N PRO A 147 18.57 7.13 -18.01
CA PRO A 147 18.89 5.70 -18.06
C PRO A 147 19.89 5.21 -17.01
N ARG A 148 20.66 6.12 -16.40
CA ARG A 148 21.62 5.80 -15.32
C ARG A 148 20.96 5.73 -13.94
N LEU A 149 19.70 6.19 -13.83
CA LEU A 149 18.95 6.20 -12.58
C LEU A 149 18.05 4.96 -12.47
N HIS A 150 18.18 4.24 -11.37
CA HIS A 150 17.28 3.16 -10.97
C HIS A 150 16.56 3.50 -9.67
N LEU A 151 15.25 3.19 -9.61
CA LEU A 151 14.39 3.32 -8.45
C LEU A 151 13.94 1.93 -8.01
N LEU A 152 14.21 1.60 -6.75
CA LEU A 152 14.00 0.26 -6.22
C LEU A 152 13.25 0.32 -4.90
N GLY A 153 12.23 -0.52 -4.74
CA GLY A 153 11.56 -0.75 -3.45
C GLY A 153 10.53 0.32 -3.06
N TYR A 154 10.13 1.20 -3.98
CA TYR A 154 9.17 2.28 -3.69
C TYR A 154 7.70 1.88 -3.85
N GLY A 155 7.44 0.62 -4.22
CA GLY A 155 6.10 0.07 -4.43
C GLY A 155 5.96 -0.56 -5.81
N ASP A 156 4.74 -1.02 -6.12
CA ASP A 156 4.45 -1.78 -7.33
C ASP A 156 4.90 -1.09 -8.63
N TRP A 157 4.92 0.25 -8.66
CA TRP A 157 5.37 1.03 -9.81
C TRP A 157 6.89 0.91 -10.09
N THR A 158 7.70 0.51 -9.10
CA THR A 158 9.12 0.16 -9.28
C THR A 158 9.38 -1.34 -9.40
N GLY A 159 8.30 -2.12 -9.50
CA GLY A 159 8.34 -3.58 -9.54
C GLY A 159 7.27 -4.16 -8.61
N PRO A 160 6.50 -5.17 -9.05
CA PRO A 160 5.46 -5.80 -8.24
C PRO A 160 5.99 -6.27 -6.89
N ALA A 161 5.29 -5.93 -5.81
CA ALA A 161 5.64 -6.24 -4.42
C ALA A 161 7.02 -5.73 -3.97
N SER A 162 7.67 -4.83 -4.70
CA SER A 162 9.04 -4.39 -4.40
C SER A 162 9.18 -3.65 -3.07
N ALA A 163 8.11 -3.05 -2.54
CA ALA A 163 8.09 -2.44 -1.20
C ALA A 163 7.86 -3.48 -0.07
N THR A 164 8.32 -4.71 -0.26
CA THR A 164 8.25 -5.78 0.75
C THR A 164 9.59 -6.51 0.83
N LEU A 165 9.92 -7.05 2.00
CA LEU A 165 11.19 -7.76 2.24
C LEU A 165 11.41 -8.91 1.24
N ILE A 166 10.37 -9.71 0.98
CA ILE A 166 10.47 -10.85 0.05
C ILE A 166 10.42 -10.37 -1.41
N GLY A 167 9.59 -9.36 -1.72
CA GLY A 167 9.35 -8.94 -3.10
C GLY A 167 10.47 -8.10 -3.73
N VAL A 168 11.31 -7.42 -2.94
CA VAL A 168 12.36 -6.52 -3.45
C VAL A 168 13.50 -7.24 -4.18
N GLY A 169 13.75 -8.52 -3.85
CA GLY A 169 14.96 -9.24 -4.29
C GLY A 169 15.10 -9.37 -5.81
N ARG A 170 14.02 -9.71 -6.53
CA ARG A 170 14.08 -9.86 -8.00
C ARG A 170 14.33 -8.53 -8.72
N PRO A 171 13.54 -7.46 -8.50
CA PRO A 171 13.81 -6.15 -9.08
C PRO A 171 15.22 -5.63 -8.76
N ALA A 172 15.75 -5.93 -7.56
CA ALA A 172 17.11 -5.57 -7.18
C ALA A 172 18.16 -6.29 -8.03
N ARG A 173 18.01 -7.61 -8.21
CA ARG A 173 18.91 -8.43 -9.04
C ARG A 173 18.88 -7.97 -10.51
N GLU A 174 17.70 -7.69 -11.06
CA GLU A 174 17.53 -7.20 -12.42
C GLU A 174 18.17 -5.80 -12.59
N ALA A 175 18.00 -4.90 -11.62
CA ALA A 175 18.66 -3.59 -11.62
C ALA A 175 20.18 -3.72 -11.60
N ALA A 176 20.73 -4.57 -10.72
CA ALA A 176 22.17 -4.79 -10.61
C ALA A 176 22.78 -5.32 -11.91
N ALA A 177 22.10 -6.28 -12.56
CA ALA A 177 22.54 -6.81 -13.86
C ALA A 177 22.51 -5.74 -14.96
N ALA A 178 21.44 -4.93 -15.03
CA ALA A 178 21.32 -3.86 -16.01
C ALA A 178 22.38 -2.75 -15.82
N ILE A 179 22.67 -2.40 -14.57
CA ILE A 179 23.72 -1.42 -14.23
C ILE A 179 25.10 -1.97 -14.60
N ALA A 180 25.40 -3.23 -14.27
CA ALA A 180 26.68 -3.85 -14.62
C ALA A 180 26.91 -3.87 -16.13
N GLU A 181 25.86 -4.13 -16.91
CA GLU A 181 25.95 -4.10 -18.37
C GLU A 181 26.17 -2.67 -18.90
N LEU A 182 25.45 -1.68 -18.36
CA LEU A 182 25.62 -0.27 -18.74
C LEU A 182 27.07 0.20 -18.51
N LEU A 183 27.68 -0.21 -17.40
CA LEU A 183 29.06 0.16 -17.05
C LEU A 183 30.13 -0.56 -17.89
N ARG A 184 29.81 -1.70 -18.51
CA ARG A 184 30.72 -2.36 -19.47
C ARG A 184 30.73 -1.71 -20.84
N LEU A 185 29.63 -1.05 -21.19
CA LEU A 185 29.43 -0.38 -22.47
C LEU A 185 29.87 1.10 -22.46
N ALA A 186 30.28 1.62 -21.30
CA ALA A 186 30.77 2.98 -21.09
C ALA A 186 32.30 3.03 -21.15
#